data_AF-A0A9Q9ZY07-F1
#
_entry.id   AF-A0A9Q9ZY07-F1
#
_cell.length_a   1.000
_cell.length_b   1.000
_cell.length_c   1.000
_cell.angle_alpha   90.00
_cell.angle_beta   90.00
_cell.angle_gamma   90.00
#
_symmetry.space_group_name_H-M   'P 1'
#
loop_
_entity.id
_entity.type
_entity.pdbx_description
1 polymer ?
#
loop_
_entity_poly.entity_id
_entity_poly.type
_entity_poly.pdbx_seq_one_letter_code
_entity_poly.pdbx_strand_id
1 'polypeptide(L)'
;MEIRPLLMCFALCAVYATSKPTEKKDRVHHDAPLSSKEHDDDTNFDYDHDAFLGEEEAKTFDDLTPEESKNRLGKIVDKIDADEDGFVTEAELKAWIKKAQKKYIYDNVERQWKDFDMNNDGMISWDEYKNVTYGTYLDDPESDDGYNYKQMMARDERRFKMADGNGDHIADKEEFTAFLHPEEYEHMKDIVVLETMEDIDKNGDGFIELEEYIGDMYNHEDEMDEPEWVATEREQFSEFRDKNKDGKMDKDETMDWILPADYDHAEAEAKHLVYESDTNKDGKLTKEEILNKYDLFVGSQATDFGEALVRHDEF
;
A
#
# COMPACT_ATOMS: atom_id res chain seq x y z
N MET A 1 76.23 -3.88 -9.36
CA MET A 1 75.62 -4.75 -8.35
C MET A 1 74.95 -3.87 -7.32
N GLU A 2 73.66 -3.90 -7.05
CA GLU A 2 72.48 -4.37 -7.76
C GLU A 2 71.33 -3.56 -7.17
N ILE A 3 70.32 -3.34 -8.01
CA ILE A 3 69.10 -2.60 -7.75
C ILE A 3 68.16 -3.46 -6.90
N ARG A 4 67.54 -2.91 -5.86
CA ARG A 4 66.26 -3.41 -5.34
C ARG A 4 65.32 -2.24 -5.06
N PRO A 5 64.17 -2.14 -5.76
CA PRO A 5 63.15 -1.14 -5.51
C PRO A 5 62.20 -1.66 -4.42
N LEU A 6 61.96 -0.86 -3.39
CA LEU A 6 60.92 -1.14 -2.41
C LEU A 6 59.63 -0.47 -2.91
N LEU A 7 58.86 -1.25 -3.69
CA LEU A 7 57.48 -0.97 -4.03
C LEU A 7 56.66 -0.92 -2.73
N MET A 8 56.25 0.28 -2.31
CA MET A 8 55.08 0.43 -1.45
C MET A 8 53.91 0.87 -2.33
N CYS A 9 53.15 -0.11 -2.78
CA CYS A 9 51.76 0.10 -3.19
C CYS A 9 50.96 0.43 -1.92
N PHE A 10 50.63 1.71 -1.70
CA PHE A 10 49.52 2.05 -0.82
C PHE A 10 48.32 2.33 -1.71
N ALA A 11 47.45 1.34 -1.75
CA ALA A 11 46.15 1.37 -2.41
C ALA A 11 45.35 2.56 -1.88
N LEU A 12 44.88 3.40 -2.81
CA LEU A 12 43.75 4.30 -2.60
C LEU A 12 42.52 3.43 -2.32
N CYS A 13 42.26 3.13 -1.05
CA CYS A 13 40.93 2.73 -0.62
C CYS A 13 40.07 3.99 -0.64
N ALA A 14 39.55 4.34 -1.83
CA ALA A 14 38.36 5.17 -1.92
C ALA A 14 37.22 4.34 -1.33
N VAL A 15 36.97 4.53 -0.03
CA VAL A 15 35.73 4.07 0.59
C VAL A 15 34.63 4.91 -0.06
N TYR A 16 33.97 4.35 -1.06
CA TYR A 16 32.65 4.79 -1.44
C TYR A 16 31.75 4.54 -0.22
N ALA A 17 31.61 5.56 0.63
CA ALA A 17 30.49 5.64 1.52
C ALA A 17 29.28 5.92 0.62
N THR A 18 28.65 4.85 0.12
CA THR A 18 27.27 4.93 -0.34
C THR A 18 26.45 5.21 0.91
N SER A 19 26.18 6.48 1.18
CA SER A 19 25.04 6.85 2.02
C SER A 19 23.84 6.09 1.43
N LYS A 20 23.19 5.28 2.26
CA LYS A 20 21.90 4.72 1.89
C LYS A 20 21.02 5.92 1.50
N PRO A 21 20.35 5.91 0.33
CA PRO A 21 19.38 6.95 0.05
C PRO A 21 18.36 6.91 1.18
N THR A 22 18.16 8.06 1.83
CA THR A 22 17.08 8.24 2.80
C THR A 22 15.80 7.87 2.06
N GLU A 23 15.16 6.76 2.44
CA GLU A 23 13.85 6.42 1.90
C GLU A 23 12.95 7.64 2.13
N LYS A 24 12.41 8.20 1.04
CA LYS A 24 11.38 9.24 1.15
C LYS A 24 10.25 8.62 1.96
N LYS A 25 9.90 9.21 3.10
CA LYS A 25 8.66 8.86 3.80
C LYS A 25 7.51 9.31 2.91
N ASP A 26 6.95 8.38 2.15
CA ASP A 26 5.78 8.68 1.35
C ASP A 26 4.57 8.77 2.28
N ARG A 27 3.98 9.96 2.37
CA ARG A 27 2.77 10.24 3.16
C ARG A 27 1.54 10.37 2.28
N VAL A 28 1.72 10.26 0.97
CA VAL A 28 0.62 10.17 0.04
C VAL A 28 0.12 8.73 0.12
N HIS A 29 -1.03 8.57 0.76
CA HIS A 29 -1.79 7.34 0.72
C HIS A 29 -2.43 7.25 -0.66
N HIS A 30 -1.69 6.65 -1.57
CA HIS A 30 -2.28 6.05 -2.75
C HIS A 30 -3.17 4.88 -2.28
N ASP A 31 -4.24 4.61 -3.05
CA ASP A 31 -4.97 3.35 -2.95
C ASP A 31 -3.92 2.21 -2.83
N ALA A 32 -4.10 1.30 -1.86
CA ALA A 32 -3.10 0.27 -1.62
C ALA A 32 -2.77 -0.44 -2.94
N PRO A 33 -1.47 -0.66 -3.26
CA PRO A 33 -1.12 -1.25 -4.54
C PRO A 33 -1.81 -2.61 -4.66
N LEU A 34 -2.38 -2.89 -5.84
CA LEU A 34 -3.17 -4.10 -6.08
C LEU A 34 -2.32 -5.38 -6.01
N SER A 35 -1.00 -5.23 -6.08
CA SER A 35 0.01 -6.26 -5.92
C SER A 35 1.25 -5.70 -5.20
N SER A 36 2.03 -6.57 -4.58
CA SER A 36 3.37 -6.25 -4.05
C SER A 36 4.47 -6.27 -5.12
N LYS A 37 4.14 -6.65 -6.37
CA LYS A 37 5.08 -6.74 -7.50
C LYS A 37 5.20 -5.40 -8.24
N GLU A 38 6.27 -5.24 -9.03
CA GLU A 38 6.41 -4.05 -9.90
C GLU A 38 5.39 -4.09 -11.04
N HIS A 39 4.78 -2.94 -11.32
CA HIS A 39 3.85 -2.76 -12.43
C HIS A 39 4.64 -2.47 -13.72
N ASP A 40 4.69 -3.43 -14.65
CA ASP A 40 5.38 -3.32 -15.94
C ASP A 40 4.54 -3.90 -17.08
N ASP A 41 3.68 -3.03 -17.65
CA ASP A 41 2.75 -3.36 -18.74
C ASP A 41 3.42 -3.93 -20.01
N ASP A 42 4.73 -3.72 -20.21
CA ASP A 42 5.43 -4.13 -21.42
C ASP A 42 6.08 -5.52 -21.31
N THR A 43 6.48 -5.95 -20.11
CA THR A 43 7.27 -7.18 -19.93
C THR A 43 6.79 -8.14 -18.85
N ASN A 44 5.95 -7.69 -17.90
CA ASN A 44 5.48 -8.54 -16.80
C ASN A 44 4.01 -8.26 -16.40
N PHE A 45 3.15 -9.28 -16.56
CA PHE A 45 1.73 -9.23 -16.18
C PHE A 45 1.45 -9.76 -14.76
N ASP A 46 2.49 -9.99 -13.94
CA ASP A 46 2.32 -10.52 -12.60
C ASP A 46 1.56 -9.56 -11.68
N TYR A 47 1.65 -8.24 -11.93
CA TYR A 47 0.86 -7.24 -11.20
C TYR A 47 -0.63 -7.38 -11.53
N ASP A 48 -0.97 -7.38 -12.82
CA ASP A 48 -2.34 -7.52 -13.34
C ASP A 48 -2.99 -8.82 -12.85
N HIS A 49 -2.21 -9.89 -12.82
CA HIS A 49 -2.58 -11.18 -12.27
C HIS A 49 -2.98 -11.11 -10.80
N ASP A 50 -2.11 -10.54 -9.97
CA ASP A 50 -2.34 -10.38 -8.55
C ASP A 50 -3.50 -9.41 -8.28
N ALA A 51 -3.64 -8.35 -9.08
CA ALA A 51 -4.74 -7.40 -9.01
C ALA A 51 -6.10 -8.05 -9.34
N PHE A 52 -6.13 -8.92 -10.35
CA PHE A 52 -7.34 -9.59 -10.80
C PHE A 52 -7.79 -10.70 -9.84
N LEU A 53 -6.87 -11.47 -9.26
CA LEU A 53 -7.22 -12.61 -8.39
C LEU A 53 -7.15 -12.29 -6.89
N GLY A 54 -6.32 -11.32 -6.50
CA GLY A 54 -5.78 -11.18 -5.16
C GLY A 54 -4.57 -12.10 -4.94
N GLU A 55 -3.59 -11.63 -4.17
CA GLU A 55 -2.27 -12.27 -3.98
C GLU A 55 -2.33 -13.76 -3.57
N GLU A 56 -3.33 -14.16 -2.76
CA GLU A 56 -3.47 -15.56 -2.36
C GLU A 56 -4.09 -16.45 -3.42
N GLU A 57 -5.12 -15.97 -4.12
CA GLU A 57 -5.70 -16.76 -5.21
C GLU A 57 -4.69 -16.87 -6.35
N ALA A 58 -3.93 -15.81 -6.66
CA ALA A 58 -2.82 -15.80 -7.61
C ALA A 58 -1.84 -16.96 -7.38
N LYS A 59 -1.30 -17.10 -6.16
CA LYS A 59 -0.40 -18.20 -5.78
C LYS A 59 -0.98 -19.60 -6.01
N THR A 60 -2.31 -19.74 -5.99
CA THR A 60 -2.95 -21.04 -6.25
C THR A 60 -3.12 -21.37 -7.74
N PHE A 61 -2.84 -20.42 -8.64
CA PHE A 61 -2.84 -20.64 -10.09
C PHE A 61 -1.44 -21.00 -10.63
N ASP A 62 -0.37 -20.62 -9.93
CA ASP A 62 1.02 -20.96 -10.29
C ASP A 62 1.23 -22.48 -10.48
N ASP A 63 0.63 -23.27 -9.58
CA ASP A 63 0.75 -24.74 -9.56
C ASP A 63 -0.23 -25.45 -10.53
N LEU A 64 -1.15 -24.73 -11.19
CA LEU A 64 -2.21 -25.34 -11.99
C LEU A 64 -1.81 -25.53 -13.45
N THR A 65 -2.26 -26.63 -14.05
CA THR A 65 -2.10 -26.84 -15.49
C THR A 65 -2.91 -25.81 -16.29
N PRO A 66 -2.50 -25.47 -17.54
CA PRO A 66 -3.25 -24.51 -18.36
C PRO A 66 -4.74 -24.83 -18.54
N GLU A 67 -5.12 -26.12 -18.59
CA GLU A 67 -6.53 -26.52 -18.67
C GLU A 67 -7.30 -26.25 -17.36
N GLU A 68 -6.66 -26.49 -16.21
CA GLU A 68 -7.24 -26.21 -14.89
C GLU A 68 -7.34 -24.71 -14.61
N SER A 69 -6.30 -23.95 -14.96
CA SER A 69 -6.27 -22.49 -14.87
C SER A 69 -7.40 -21.88 -15.71
N LYS A 70 -7.58 -22.32 -16.96
CA LYS A 70 -8.72 -21.87 -17.79
C LYS A 70 -10.08 -22.27 -17.22
N ASN A 71 -10.22 -23.46 -16.66
CA ASN A 71 -11.48 -23.89 -16.04
C ASN A 71 -11.83 -23.02 -14.84
N ARG A 72 -10.84 -22.73 -13.99
CA ARG A 72 -11.03 -21.92 -12.78
C ARG A 72 -11.24 -20.44 -13.12
N LEU A 73 -10.48 -19.89 -14.06
CA LEU A 73 -10.70 -18.55 -14.62
C LEU A 73 -12.11 -18.42 -15.19
N GLY A 74 -12.60 -19.44 -15.92
CA GLY A 74 -13.96 -19.43 -16.45
C GLY A 74 -15.04 -19.31 -15.38
N LYS A 75 -14.84 -19.89 -14.19
CA LYS A 75 -15.76 -19.74 -13.05
C LYS A 75 -15.64 -18.38 -12.36
N ILE A 76 -14.48 -17.73 -12.46
CA ILE A 76 -14.28 -16.38 -11.96
C ILE A 76 -15.00 -15.39 -12.88
N VAL A 77 -14.83 -15.52 -14.20
CA VAL A 77 -15.55 -14.72 -15.20
C VAL A 77 -17.06 -14.78 -14.98
N ASP A 78 -17.62 -15.97 -14.73
CA ASP A 78 -19.05 -16.14 -14.43
C ASP A 78 -19.51 -15.42 -13.15
N LYS A 79 -18.60 -15.03 -12.25
CA LYS A 79 -18.90 -14.23 -11.05
C LYS A 79 -18.70 -12.74 -11.27
N ILE A 80 -17.96 -12.35 -12.31
CA ILE A 80 -17.68 -10.96 -12.66
C ILE A 80 -18.86 -10.38 -13.42
N ASP A 81 -19.37 -11.14 -14.38
CA ASP A 81 -20.62 -10.85 -15.12
C ASP A 81 -21.79 -10.80 -14.13
N ALA A 82 -22.13 -9.59 -13.67
CA ALA A 82 -23.05 -9.37 -12.58
C ALA A 82 -24.50 -9.25 -13.06
N ASP A 83 -24.70 -8.83 -14.31
CA ASP A 83 -26.00 -8.75 -14.95
C ASP A 83 -26.37 -9.99 -15.80
N GLU A 84 -25.46 -10.97 -15.86
CA GLU A 84 -25.59 -12.25 -16.56
C GLU A 84 -25.87 -12.08 -18.06
N ASP A 85 -25.36 -11.00 -18.67
CA ASP A 85 -25.54 -10.72 -20.11
C ASP A 85 -24.56 -11.48 -21.01
N GLY A 86 -23.58 -12.16 -20.41
CA GLY A 86 -22.56 -12.97 -21.07
C GLY A 86 -21.31 -12.17 -21.48
N PHE A 87 -21.23 -10.90 -21.10
CA PHE A 87 -20.08 -10.02 -21.31
C PHE A 87 -19.54 -9.52 -19.96
N VAL A 88 -18.26 -9.17 -19.95
CA VAL A 88 -17.61 -8.50 -18.83
C VAL A 88 -17.25 -7.10 -19.28
N THR A 89 -17.85 -6.11 -18.66
CA THR A 89 -17.57 -4.70 -18.90
C THR A 89 -16.42 -4.19 -18.03
N GLU A 90 -15.81 -3.07 -18.43
CA GLU A 90 -14.80 -2.37 -17.61
C GLU A 90 -15.31 -2.09 -16.19
N ALA A 91 -16.58 -1.70 -16.06
CA ALA A 91 -17.20 -1.38 -14.77
C ALA A 91 -17.31 -2.62 -13.85
N GLU A 92 -17.67 -3.77 -14.41
CA GLU A 92 -17.75 -5.04 -13.67
C GLU A 92 -16.36 -5.54 -13.30
N LEU A 93 -15.39 -5.41 -14.20
CA LEU A 93 -14.02 -5.80 -13.95
C LEU A 93 -13.39 -4.92 -12.84
N LYS A 94 -13.60 -3.60 -12.89
CA LYS A 94 -13.22 -2.67 -11.83
C LYS A 94 -13.85 -3.06 -10.50
N ALA A 95 -15.15 -3.36 -10.48
CA ALA A 95 -15.85 -3.78 -9.27
C ALA A 95 -15.30 -5.11 -8.72
N TRP A 96 -14.91 -6.04 -9.60
CA TRP A 96 -14.25 -7.28 -9.23
C TRP A 96 -12.88 -7.07 -8.62
N ILE A 97 -12.02 -6.25 -9.24
CA ILE A 97 -10.68 -5.93 -8.72
C ILE A 97 -10.77 -5.30 -7.33
N LYS A 98 -11.66 -4.32 -7.13
CA LYS A 98 -11.91 -3.73 -5.80
C LYS A 98 -12.40 -4.77 -4.78
N LYS A 99 -13.22 -5.73 -5.22
CA LYS A 99 -13.69 -6.82 -4.36
C LYS A 99 -12.58 -7.79 -4.00
N ALA A 100 -11.67 -8.10 -4.93
CA ALA A 100 -10.51 -8.96 -4.69
C ALA A 100 -9.55 -8.29 -3.69
N GLN A 101 -9.25 -7.00 -3.88
CA GLN A 101 -8.45 -6.21 -2.95
C GLN A 101 -9.06 -6.17 -1.54
N LYS A 102 -10.36 -5.85 -1.42
CA LYS A 102 -11.04 -5.89 -0.12
C LYS A 102 -10.99 -7.26 0.51
N LYS A 103 -11.20 -8.33 -0.26
CA LYS A 103 -11.11 -9.69 0.25
C LYS A 103 -9.72 -9.99 0.82
N TYR A 104 -8.66 -9.59 0.12
CA TYR A 104 -7.28 -9.76 0.61
C TYR A 104 -7.06 -9.07 1.96
N ILE A 105 -7.51 -7.82 2.09
CA ILE A 105 -7.44 -7.06 3.35
C ILE A 105 -8.22 -7.79 4.44
N TYR A 106 -9.44 -8.22 4.15
CA TYR A 106 -10.30 -8.98 5.07
C TYR A 106 -9.69 -10.31 5.53
N ASP A 107 -9.01 -11.02 4.62
CA ASP A 107 -8.33 -12.29 4.92
C ASP A 107 -7.06 -12.03 5.76
N ASN A 108 -6.37 -10.91 5.56
CA ASN A 108 -5.27 -10.46 6.43
C ASN A 108 -5.76 -10.18 7.85
N VAL A 109 -6.84 -9.41 7.97
CA VAL A 109 -7.49 -9.11 9.25
C VAL A 109 -7.98 -10.39 9.95
N GLU A 110 -8.58 -11.33 9.20
CA GLU A 110 -9.01 -12.64 9.73
C GLU A 110 -7.85 -13.44 10.34
N ARG A 111 -6.67 -13.40 9.73
CA ARG A 111 -5.50 -14.12 10.26
C ARG A 111 -5.08 -13.60 11.63
N GLN A 112 -5.10 -12.27 11.80
CA GLN A 112 -4.74 -11.61 13.05
C GLN A 112 -5.89 -11.64 14.07
N TRP A 113 -7.12 -11.85 13.61
CA TRP A 113 -8.33 -11.84 14.43
C TRP A 113 -8.21 -12.67 15.71
N LYS A 114 -7.67 -13.90 15.58
CA LYS A 114 -7.54 -14.85 16.69
C LYS A 114 -6.51 -14.44 17.73
N ASP A 115 -5.56 -13.58 17.35
CA ASP A 115 -4.55 -13.08 18.27
C ASP A 115 -5.14 -11.98 19.17
N PHE A 116 -6.16 -11.26 18.68
CA PHE A 116 -6.84 -10.18 19.39
C PHE A 116 -8.09 -10.63 20.14
N ASP A 117 -8.92 -11.53 19.59
CA ASP A 117 -10.12 -12.06 20.25
C ASP A 117 -9.75 -13.07 21.37
N MET A 118 -9.27 -12.54 22.49
CA MET A 118 -8.78 -13.33 23.62
C MET A 118 -9.91 -14.11 24.32
N ASN A 119 -11.11 -13.53 24.35
CA ASN A 119 -12.24 -14.09 25.06
C ASN A 119 -13.08 -15.07 24.17
N ASN A 120 -12.82 -15.10 22.87
CA ASN A 120 -13.49 -15.90 21.83
C ASN A 120 -14.99 -15.61 21.70
N ASP A 121 -15.40 -14.35 21.85
CA ASP A 121 -16.79 -13.90 21.65
C ASP A 121 -17.08 -13.50 20.19
N GLY A 122 -16.04 -13.51 19.33
CA GLY A 122 -16.15 -13.18 17.92
C GLY A 122 -16.09 -11.69 17.61
N MET A 123 -15.79 -10.85 18.61
CA MET A 123 -15.57 -9.42 18.48
C MET A 123 -14.21 -9.02 19.07
N ILE A 124 -13.77 -7.79 18.83
CA ILE A 124 -12.53 -7.27 19.42
C ILE A 124 -12.87 -6.03 20.23
N SER A 125 -12.80 -6.12 21.55
CA SER A 125 -12.92 -4.94 22.41
C SER A 125 -11.64 -4.09 22.38
N TRP A 126 -11.77 -2.79 22.65
CA TRP A 126 -10.59 -1.94 22.83
C TRP A 126 -9.63 -2.47 23.90
N ASP A 127 -10.17 -3.03 25.00
CA ASP A 127 -9.35 -3.59 26.08
C ASP A 127 -8.53 -4.80 25.61
N GLU A 128 -9.09 -5.65 24.74
CA GLU A 128 -8.38 -6.77 24.12
C GLU A 128 -7.26 -6.29 23.20
N TYR A 129 -7.56 -5.38 22.27
CA TYR A 129 -6.56 -4.77 21.41
C TYR A 129 -5.43 -4.14 22.23
N LYS A 130 -5.80 -3.35 23.24
CA LYS A 130 -4.85 -2.68 24.13
C LYS A 130 -3.98 -3.67 24.89
N ASN A 131 -4.53 -4.77 25.38
CA ASN A 131 -3.74 -5.77 26.12
C ASN A 131 -2.76 -6.50 25.21
N VAL A 132 -3.15 -6.82 23.98
CA VAL A 132 -2.27 -7.51 23.02
C VAL A 132 -1.17 -6.58 22.51
N THR A 133 -1.53 -5.35 22.13
CA THR A 133 -0.61 -4.38 21.53
C THR A 133 0.29 -3.69 22.57
N TYR A 134 -0.27 -3.37 23.74
CA TYR A 134 0.41 -2.54 24.75
C TYR A 134 0.65 -3.23 26.10
N GLY A 135 0.20 -4.48 26.29
CA GLY A 135 0.25 -5.18 27.58
C GLY A 135 1.67 -5.27 28.17
N THR A 136 2.67 -5.51 27.34
CA THR A 136 4.08 -5.59 27.75
C THR A 136 4.63 -4.27 28.30
N TYR A 137 4.11 -3.14 27.83
CA TYR A 137 4.52 -1.79 28.25
C TYR A 137 3.74 -1.29 29.46
N LEU A 138 2.50 -1.76 29.65
CA LEU A 138 1.70 -1.48 30.85
C LEU A 138 2.32 -2.09 32.11
N ASP A 139 3.07 -3.18 31.96
CA ASP A 139 3.76 -3.86 33.06
C ASP A 139 5.05 -3.16 33.52
N ASP A 140 5.64 -2.25 32.71
CA ASP A 140 6.83 -1.45 33.06
C ASP A 140 6.72 0.03 32.62
N PRO A 141 5.94 0.86 33.35
CA PRO A 141 5.65 2.25 32.98
C PRO A 141 6.79 3.25 33.23
N GLU A 142 7.95 2.83 33.76
CA GLU A 142 9.08 3.70 34.11
C GLU A 142 10.18 3.77 33.03
N SER A 143 10.00 3.12 31.87
CA SER A 143 10.91 3.26 30.73
C SER A 143 10.84 4.68 30.13
N ASP A 144 11.98 5.18 29.61
CA ASP A 144 12.12 6.50 28.96
C ASP A 144 11.15 6.65 27.75
N ASP A 145 10.69 5.53 27.22
CA ASP A 145 9.75 5.41 26.11
C ASP A 145 8.27 5.50 26.53
N GLY A 146 7.95 5.47 27.84
CA GLY A 146 6.59 5.42 28.38
C GLY A 146 5.71 6.64 28.04
N TYR A 147 6.29 7.78 27.68
CA TYR A 147 5.54 8.95 27.21
C TYR A 147 5.08 8.79 25.76
N ASN A 148 5.89 8.17 24.91
CA ASN A 148 5.59 7.94 23.49
C ASN A 148 4.42 6.94 23.35
N TYR A 149 4.45 5.83 24.11
CA TYR A 149 3.38 4.83 24.06
C TYR A 149 2.01 5.34 24.53
N LYS A 150 1.96 6.29 25.48
CA LYS A 150 0.68 6.89 25.90
C LYS A 150 0.05 7.72 24.80
N GLN A 151 0.86 8.43 24.02
CA GLN A 151 0.38 9.20 22.87
C GLN A 151 -0.08 8.26 21.74
N MET A 152 0.68 7.20 21.45
CA MET A 152 0.29 6.16 20.48
C MET A 152 -1.02 5.48 20.88
N MET A 153 -1.15 5.05 22.14
CA MET A 153 -2.38 4.42 22.63
C MET A 153 -3.59 5.35 22.53
N ALA A 154 -3.42 6.65 22.85
CA ALA A 154 -4.51 7.62 22.74
C ALA A 154 -4.91 7.88 21.27
N ARG A 155 -3.94 7.89 20.35
CA ARG A 155 -4.16 7.99 18.90
C ARG A 155 -4.94 6.77 18.39
N ASP A 156 -4.50 5.57 18.74
CA ASP A 156 -5.20 4.34 18.39
C ASP A 156 -6.60 4.27 18.99
N GLU A 157 -6.79 4.70 20.25
CA GLU A 157 -8.12 4.71 20.88
C GLU A 157 -9.08 5.66 20.14
N ARG A 158 -8.57 6.81 19.71
CA ARG A 158 -9.34 7.78 18.92
C ARG A 158 -9.73 7.19 17.57
N ARG A 159 -8.80 6.50 16.90
CA ARG A 159 -9.06 5.82 15.63
C ARG A 159 -10.07 4.69 15.80
N PHE A 160 -9.91 3.87 16.84
CA PHE A 160 -10.83 2.79 17.18
C PHE A 160 -12.25 3.30 17.41
N LYS A 161 -12.40 4.40 18.16
CA LYS A 161 -13.70 5.07 18.36
C LYS A 161 -14.31 5.66 17.09
N MET A 162 -13.48 6.06 16.12
CA MET A 162 -13.97 6.55 14.83
C MET A 162 -14.48 5.39 13.96
N ALA A 163 -13.79 4.24 14.02
CA ALA A 163 -14.16 3.03 13.30
C ALA A 163 -15.41 2.36 13.91
N ASP A 164 -15.56 2.42 15.24
CA ASP A 164 -16.73 1.94 15.99
C ASP A 164 -17.95 2.82 15.70
N GLY A 165 -18.75 2.42 14.71
CA GLY A 165 -19.91 3.17 14.25
C GLY A 165 -21.08 3.11 15.23
N ASN A 166 -21.09 2.10 16.11
CA ASN A 166 -22.17 1.83 17.04
C ASN A 166 -21.90 2.42 18.45
N GLY A 167 -20.64 2.68 18.78
CA GLY A 167 -20.18 3.35 19.98
C GLY A 167 -20.15 2.46 21.24
N ASP A 168 -20.18 1.13 21.09
CA ASP A 168 -20.11 0.19 22.20
C ASP A 168 -18.68 -0.16 22.63
N HIS A 169 -17.68 0.41 21.95
CA HIS A 169 -16.26 0.20 22.19
C HIS A 169 -15.79 -1.23 21.91
N ILE A 170 -16.53 -1.93 21.03
CA ILE A 170 -16.29 -3.29 20.59
C ILE A 170 -16.40 -3.29 19.07
N ALA A 171 -15.30 -3.63 18.39
CA ALA A 171 -15.26 -3.64 16.94
C ALA A 171 -15.72 -4.99 16.39
N ASP A 172 -16.68 -4.95 15.48
CA ASP A 172 -16.93 -6.05 14.55
C ASP A 172 -15.84 -6.13 13.47
N LYS A 173 -15.97 -7.09 12.55
CA LYS A 173 -14.95 -7.32 11.53
C LYS A 173 -14.77 -6.16 10.55
N GLU A 174 -15.85 -5.47 10.21
CA GLU A 174 -15.79 -4.29 9.33
C GLU A 174 -15.16 -3.12 10.09
N GLU A 175 -15.60 -2.88 11.32
CA GLU A 175 -15.08 -1.79 12.17
C GLU A 175 -13.59 -2.00 12.47
N PHE A 176 -13.15 -3.22 12.77
CA PHE A 176 -11.74 -3.51 13.03
C PHE A 176 -10.89 -3.41 11.74
N THR A 177 -11.46 -3.76 10.59
CA THR A 177 -10.80 -3.55 9.30
C THR A 177 -10.64 -2.06 9.00
N ALA A 178 -11.66 -1.24 9.25
CA ALA A 178 -11.61 0.21 9.13
C ALA A 178 -10.61 0.86 10.10
N PHE A 179 -10.44 0.28 11.29
CA PHE A 179 -9.42 0.70 12.25
C PHE A 179 -7.99 0.43 11.75
N LEU A 180 -7.74 -0.75 11.14
CA LEU A 180 -6.42 -1.14 10.64
C LEU A 180 -6.07 -0.51 9.29
N HIS A 181 -7.07 -0.31 8.42
CA HIS A 181 -6.96 0.23 7.07
C HIS A 181 -7.88 1.45 6.87
N PRO A 182 -7.70 2.53 7.64
CA PRO A 182 -8.58 3.70 7.61
C PRO A 182 -8.61 4.41 6.25
N GLU A 183 -7.58 4.27 5.42
CA GLU A 183 -7.49 4.79 4.06
C GLU A 183 -8.59 4.23 3.12
N GLU A 184 -9.05 3.00 3.37
CA GLU A 184 -10.05 2.30 2.54
C GLU A 184 -11.49 2.73 2.82
N TYR A 185 -11.70 3.53 3.88
CA TYR A 185 -13.01 3.87 4.39
C TYR A 185 -13.23 5.38 4.36
N GLU A 186 -14.25 5.82 3.62
CA GLU A 186 -14.56 7.24 3.45
C GLU A 186 -14.75 7.98 4.79
N HIS A 187 -15.43 7.35 5.75
CA HIS A 187 -15.68 7.95 7.07
C HIS A 187 -14.42 8.02 7.96
N MET A 188 -13.35 7.30 7.59
CA MET A 188 -12.08 7.26 8.31
C MET A 188 -11.02 8.18 7.68
N LYS A 189 -11.25 8.74 6.49
CA LYS A 189 -10.29 9.67 5.86
C LYS A 189 -9.94 10.87 6.77
N ASP A 190 -10.94 11.37 7.48
CA ASP A 190 -10.75 12.46 8.45
C ASP A 190 -9.74 12.13 9.56
N ILE A 191 -9.70 10.88 10.04
CA ILE A 191 -8.76 10.47 11.08
C ILE A 191 -7.35 10.32 10.50
N VAL A 192 -7.21 9.83 9.27
CA VAL A 192 -5.91 9.74 8.56
C VAL A 192 -5.30 11.13 8.37
N VAL A 193 -6.13 12.12 7.99
CA VAL A 193 -5.70 13.52 7.84
C VAL A 193 -5.26 14.10 9.17
N LEU A 194 -6.10 13.99 10.20
CA LEU A 194 -5.80 14.53 11.51
C LEU A 194 -4.48 13.98 12.07
N GLU A 195 -4.30 12.67 11.95
CA GLU A 195 -3.10 12.00 12.42
C GLU A 195 -1.84 12.38 11.63
N THR A 196 -1.97 12.57 10.32
CA THR A 196 -0.86 13.05 9.48
C THR A 196 -0.48 14.48 9.86
N MET A 197 -1.47 15.34 10.11
CA MET A 197 -1.23 16.70 10.59
C MET A 197 -0.52 16.68 11.94
N GLU A 198 -0.96 15.87 12.92
CA GLU A 198 -0.30 15.76 14.23
C GLU A 198 1.16 15.31 14.15
N ASP A 199 1.53 14.54 13.12
CA ASP A 199 2.90 14.10 12.90
C ASP A 199 3.78 15.21 12.31
N ILE A 200 3.21 16.15 11.54
CA ILE A 200 3.94 17.19 10.79
C ILE A 200 3.89 18.55 11.51
N ASP A 201 2.72 18.97 11.96
CA ASP A 201 2.47 20.22 12.72
C ASP A 201 3.19 20.16 14.07
N LYS A 202 4.37 20.77 14.13
CA LYS A 202 5.22 20.79 15.34
C LYS A 202 4.79 21.88 16.29
N ASN A 203 4.17 22.94 15.78
CA ASN A 203 3.79 24.11 16.56
C ASN A 203 2.38 23.97 17.18
N GLY A 204 1.57 23.03 16.68
CA GLY A 204 0.23 22.68 17.16
C GLY A 204 -0.85 23.70 16.81
N ASP A 205 -0.68 24.48 15.74
CA ASP A 205 -1.62 25.51 15.32
C ASP A 205 -2.73 24.98 14.38
N GLY A 206 -2.65 23.71 13.99
CA GLY A 206 -3.60 23.04 13.13
C GLY A 206 -3.41 23.33 11.65
N PHE A 207 -2.25 23.85 11.25
CA PHE A 207 -1.83 24.02 9.86
C PHE A 207 -0.46 23.40 9.66
N ILE A 208 -0.12 23.07 8.42
CA ILE A 208 1.23 22.63 8.07
C ILE A 208 1.92 23.79 7.36
N GLU A 209 2.87 24.43 8.06
CA GLU A 209 3.70 25.48 7.45
C GLU A 209 4.76 24.88 6.52
N LEU A 210 5.29 25.69 5.58
CA LEU A 210 6.32 25.24 4.65
C LEU A 210 7.55 24.65 5.36
N GLU A 211 7.96 25.27 6.47
CA GLU A 211 9.09 24.81 7.28
C GLU A 211 8.81 23.45 7.92
N GLU A 212 7.57 23.17 8.31
CA GLU A 212 7.16 21.88 8.90
C GLU A 212 7.05 20.80 7.82
N TYR A 213 6.48 21.14 6.66
CA TYR A 213 6.42 20.27 5.48
C TYR A 213 7.83 19.84 5.04
N ILE A 214 8.75 20.80 4.87
CA ILE A 214 10.14 20.51 4.50
C ILE A 214 10.88 19.82 5.64
N GLY A 215 10.65 20.24 6.88
CA GLY A 215 11.29 19.66 8.06
C GLY A 215 10.96 18.19 8.28
N ASP A 216 9.78 17.74 7.84
CA ASP A 216 9.40 16.33 7.85
C ASP A 216 10.21 15.48 6.83
N MET A 217 10.54 16.06 5.67
CA MET A 217 11.27 15.39 4.60
C MET A 217 12.80 15.55 4.72
N TYR A 218 13.26 16.66 5.29
CA TYR A 218 14.67 17.05 5.35
C TYR A 218 15.03 17.71 6.68
N ASN A 219 15.81 16.99 7.50
CA ASN A 219 16.37 17.54 8.72
C ASN A 219 17.69 18.27 8.40
N HIS A 220 17.74 19.57 8.68
CA HIS A 220 18.86 20.47 8.35
C HIS A 220 20.09 20.29 9.26
N GLU A 221 20.12 19.30 10.14
CA GLU A 221 21.12 19.19 11.21
C GLU A 221 22.53 18.80 10.73
N ASP A 222 22.69 18.23 9.52
CA ASP A 222 23.96 17.63 9.08
C ASP A 222 24.57 18.18 7.77
N GLU A 223 23.93 19.11 7.07
CA GLU A 223 24.41 19.63 5.77
C GLU A 223 24.40 21.16 5.71
N MET A 224 25.48 21.75 5.17
CA MET A 224 25.62 23.22 5.07
C MET A 224 24.88 23.84 3.88
N ASP A 225 24.47 23.03 2.90
CA ASP A 225 23.83 23.48 1.66
C ASP A 225 22.52 22.71 1.45
N GLU A 226 21.43 23.44 1.22
CA GLU A 226 20.10 22.88 0.93
C GLU A 226 20.12 22.15 -0.43
N PRO A 227 19.71 20.87 -0.52
CA PRO A 227 19.66 20.13 -1.78
C PRO A 227 18.69 20.74 -2.81
N GLU A 228 18.99 20.62 -4.11
CA GLU A 228 18.11 21.15 -5.19
C GLU A 228 16.70 20.55 -5.18
N TRP A 229 16.53 19.32 -4.69
CA TRP A 229 15.21 18.71 -4.56
C TRP A 229 14.35 19.41 -3.50
N VAL A 230 14.95 19.97 -2.44
CA VAL A 230 14.23 20.73 -1.41
C VAL A 230 13.68 22.02 -2.01
N ALA A 231 14.48 22.72 -2.82
CA ALA A 231 14.01 23.89 -3.56
C ALA A 231 12.83 23.54 -4.50
N THR A 232 12.89 22.37 -5.14
CA THR A 232 11.79 21.86 -5.99
C THR A 232 10.53 21.55 -5.16
N GLU A 233 10.67 20.94 -3.98
CA GLU A 233 9.54 20.67 -3.07
C GLU A 233 8.91 21.96 -2.54
N ARG A 234 9.71 23.00 -2.27
CA ARG A 234 9.19 24.33 -1.88
C ARG A 234 8.35 24.96 -2.99
N GLU A 235 8.80 24.84 -4.24
CA GLU A 235 8.00 25.26 -5.39
C GLU A 235 6.71 24.44 -5.49
N GLN A 236 6.79 23.12 -5.39
CA GLN A 236 5.62 22.24 -5.43
C GLN A 236 4.60 22.53 -4.33
N PHE A 237 5.07 22.82 -3.11
CA PHE A 237 4.22 23.21 -2.00
C PHE A 237 3.39 24.45 -2.38
N SER A 238 4.07 25.51 -2.83
CA SER A 238 3.42 26.79 -3.17
C SER A 238 2.55 26.75 -4.43
N GLU A 239 2.83 25.84 -5.35
CA GLU A 239 2.10 25.75 -6.62
C GLU A 239 0.92 24.76 -6.58
N PHE A 240 1.05 23.66 -5.85
CA PHE A 240 0.12 22.54 -5.90
C PHE A 240 -0.49 22.13 -4.56
N ARG A 241 0.20 22.37 -3.43
CA ARG A 241 -0.28 21.95 -2.11
C ARG A 241 -1.08 23.07 -1.42
N ASP A 242 -0.50 24.26 -1.37
CA ASP A 242 -1.15 25.49 -0.91
C ASP A 242 -2.02 26.07 -2.04
N LYS A 243 -3.26 25.60 -2.14
CA LYS A 243 -4.20 25.99 -3.19
C LYS A 243 -4.71 27.41 -2.99
N ASN A 244 -4.88 27.81 -1.74
CA ASN A 244 -5.42 29.11 -1.37
C ASN A 244 -4.34 30.23 -1.33
N LYS A 245 -3.05 29.85 -1.38
CA LYS A 245 -1.84 30.69 -1.38
C LYS A 245 -1.66 31.51 -0.10
N ASP A 246 -2.04 30.96 1.04
CA ASP A 246 -1.88 31.60 2.35
C ASP A 246 -0.55 31.23 3.05
N GLY A 247 0.27 30.39 2.42
CA GLY A 247 1.61 30.00 2.85
C GLY A 247 1.65 28.77 3.75
N LYS A 248 0.52 28.10 3.95
CA LYS A 248 0.38 26.93 4.82
C LYS A 248 -0.68 25.99 4.24
N MET A 249 -0.69 24.74 4.67
CA MET A 249 -1.74 23.79 4.28
C MET A 249 -2.76 23.66 5.39
N ASP A 250 -4.03 23.85 5.04
CA ASP A 250 -5.15 23.51 5.90
C ASP A 250 -5.52 22.02 5.82
N LYS A 251 -6.56 21.62 6.55
CA LYS A 251 -7.03 20.23 6.60
C LYS A 251 -7.49 19.72 5.22
N ASP A 252 -8.17 20.55 4.44
CA ASP A 252 -8.73 20.16 3.15
C ASP A 252 -7.60 20.01 2.11
N GLU A 253 -6.63 20.93 2.13
CA GLU A 253 -5.42 20.86 1.30
C GLU A 253 -4.54 19.66 1.68
N THR A 254 -4.44 19.36 2.98
CA THR A 254 -3.75 18.16 3.47
C THR A 254 -4.48 16.90 3.02
N MET A 255 -5.81 16.86 3.09
CA MET A 255 -6.61 15.74 2.61
C MET A 255 -6.39 15.47 1.12
N ASP A 256 -6.42 16.50 0.29
CA ASP A 256 -6.16 16.37 -1.14
C ASP A 256 -4.72 15.95 -1.46
N TRP A 257 -3.76 16.29 -0.58
CA TRP A 257 -2.37 15.85 -0.71
C TRP A 257 -2.19 14.38 -0.34
N ILE A 258 -2.73 13.96 0.81
CA ILE A 258 -2.49 12.62 1.35
C ILE A 258 -3.45 11.57 0.77
N LEU A 259 -4.63 11.97 0.32
CA LEU A 259 -5.65 11.10 -0.28
C LEU A 259 -6.10 11.74 -1.60
N PRO A 260 -5.23 11.82 -2.61
CA PRO A 260 -5.56 12.44 -3.88
C PRO A 260 -6.73 11.70 -4.53
N ALA A 261 -7.74 12.45 -4.96
CA ALA A 261 -8.95 11.88 -5.57
C ALA A 261 -8.73 11.19 -6.94
N ASP A 262 -7.51 11.28 -7.49
CA ASP A 262 -7.30 11.27 -8.94
C ASP A 262 -6.69 9.97 -9.50
N TYR A 263 -6.49 8.92 -8.70
CA TYR A 263 -6.01 7.65 -9.24
C TYR A 263 -6.67 6.41 -8.62
N ASP A 264 -7.71 5.92 -9.30
CA ASP A 264 -8.36 4.66 -8.99
C ASP A 264 -7.57 3.52 -9.66
N HIS A 265 -6.67 2.87 -8.91
CA HIS A 265 -5.83 1.77 -9.43
C HIS A 265 -6.67 0.69 -10.09
N ALA A 266 -7.83 0.36 -9.52
CA ALA A 266 -8.72 -0.65 -10.06
C ALA A 266 -9.36 -0.24 -11.40
N GLU A 267 -9.57 1.07 -11.64
CA GLU A 267 -10.04 1.56 -12.94
C GLU A 267 -8.95 1.50 -14.01
N ALA A 268 -7.73 1.91 -13.67
CA ALA A 268 -6.60 1.83 -14.59
C ALA A 268 -6.35 0.38 -15.02
N GLU A 269 -6.34 -0.53 -14.05
CA GLU A 269 -6.13 -1.97 -14.28
C GLU A 269 -7.28 -2.60 -15.10
N ALA A 270 -8.54 -2.29 -14.76
CA ALA A 270 -9.68 -2.76 -15.54
C ALA A 270 -9.61 -2.31 -17.00
N LYS A 271 -9.22 -1.06 -17.26
CA LYS A 271 -9.02 -0.54 -18.62
C LYS A 271 -7.90 -1.27 -19.34
N HIS A 272 -6.79 -1.53 -18.67
CA HIS A 272 -5.65 -2.25 -19.23
C HIS A 272 -6.06 -3.68 -19.65
N LEU A 273 -6.69 -4.43 -18.75
CA LEU A 273 -7.17 -5.79 -19.01
C LEU A 273 -8.17 -5.85 -20.18
N VAL A 274 -9.09 -4.88 -20.28
CA VAL A 274 -10.03 -4.78 -21.42
C VAL A 274 -9.27 -4.48 -22.70
N TYR A 275 -8.36 -3.50 -22.68
CA TYR A 275 -7.59 -3.10 -23.86
C TYR A 275 -6.75 -4.24 -24.45
N GLU A 276 -6.10 -5.04 -23.62
CA GLU A 276 -5.24 -6.16 -24.04
C GLU A 276 -6.02 -7.42 -24.47
N SER A 277 -7.27 -7.54 -24.03
CA SER A 277 -8.10 -8.74 -24.25
C SER A 277 -9.20 -8.57 -25.29
N ASP A 278 -9.69 -7.35 -25.50
CA ASP A 278 -10.78 -7.05 -26.43
C ASP A 278 -10.29 -7.14 -27.89
N THR A 279 -10.47 -8.32 -28.47
CA THR A 279 -10.01 -8.63 -29.83
C THR A 279 -10.87 -7.93 -30.87
N ASN A 280 -12.15 -7.76 -30.57
CA ASN A 280 -13.14 -7.28 -31.53
C ASN A 280 -13.39 -5.76 -31.42
N LYS A 281 -12.88 -5.12 -30.35
CA LYS A 281 -12.92 -3.68 -30.05
C LYS A 281 -14.32 -3.14 -29.82
N ASP A 282 -15.21 -3.93 -29.23
CA ASP A 282 -16.56 -3.49 -28.84
C ASP A 282 -16.64 -2.93 -27.41
N GLY A 283 -15.52 -2.89 -26.70
CA GLY A 283 -15.38 -2.29 -25.37
C GLY A 283 -15.86 -3.20 -24.24
N LYS A 284 -16.05 -4.50 -24.51
CA LYS A 284 -16.48 -5.50 -23.53
C LYS A 284 -15.82 -6.84 -23.84
N LEU A 285 -15.67 -7.67 -22.83
CA LEU A 285 -14.97 -8.95 -22.97
C LEU A 285 -15.95 -10.10 -22.93
N THR A 286 -15.92 -10.96 -23.93
CA THR A 286 -16.56 -12.27 -23.87
C THR A 286 -15.73 -13.23 -23.01
N LYS A 287 -16.38 -14.25 -22.46
CA LYS A 287 -15.69 -15.34 -21.76
C LYS A 287 -14.60 -15.99 -22.62
N GLU A 288 -14.83 -16.12 -23.92
CA GLU A 288 -13.84 -16.69 -24.83
C GLU A 288 -12.60 -15.79 -24.97
N GLU A 289 -12.77 -14.47 -25.06
CA GLU A 289 -11.66 -13.51 -25.12
C GLU A 289 -10.78 -13.59 -23.86
N ILE A 290 -11.40 -13.61 -22.68
CA ILE A 290 -10.67 -13.75 -21.40
C ILE A 290 -9.93 -15.09 -21.32
N LEU A 291 -10.58 -16.20 -21.69
CA LEU A 291 -9.97 -17.53 -21.63
C LEU A 291 -8.86 -17.74 -22.68
N ASN A 292 -8.95 -17.05 -23.82
CA ASN A 292 -7.90 -17.06 -24.83
C ASN A 292 -6.66 -16.32 -24.36
N LYS A 293 -6.84 -15.28 -23.55
CA LYS A 293 -5.79 -14.46 -22.93
C LYS A 293 -5.55 -14.84 -21.46
N TYR A 294 -5.80 -16.08 -21.07
CA TYR A 294 -5.71 -16.51 -19.66
C TYR A 294 -4.37 -16.15 -18.99
N ASP A 295 -3.24 -16.22 -19.72
CA ASP A 295 -1.92 -15.88 -19.19
C ASP A 295 -1.84 -14.43 -18.63
N LEU A 296 -2.64 -13.49 -19.14
CA LEU A 296 -2.74 -12.11 -18.64
C LEU A 296 -3.46 -12.02 -17.29
N PHE A 297 -4.48 -12.86 -17.09
CA PHE A 297 -5.34 -12.81 -15.90
C PHE A 297 -4.86 -13.72 -14.76
N VAL A 298 -4.28 -14.87 -15.11
CA VAL A 298 -3.93 -15.91 -14.15
C VAL A 298 -2.44 -16.24 -14.13
N GLY A 299 -1.61 -15.42 -14.77
CA GLY A 299 -0.18 -15.67 -14.93
C GLY A 299 0.09 -16.84 -15.89
N SER A 300 1.28 -16.85 -16.47
CA SER A 300 1.73 -18.00 -17.27
C SER A 300 2.60 -18.92 -16.41
N GLN A 301 2.47 -20.25 -16.55
CA GLN A 301 3.49 -21.14 -15.97
C GLN A 301 4.90 -20.83 -16.50
N ALA A 302 5.00 -20.24 -17.70
CA ALA A 302 6.26 -20.03 -18.40
C ALA A 302 7.13 -18.91 -17.79
N THR A 303 6.54 -17.93 -17.12
CA THR A 303 7.28 -16.85 -16.43
C THR A 303 8.00 -17.39 -15.19
N ASP A 304 7.35 -18.26 -14.42
CA ASP A 304 7.96 -18.86 -13.22
C ASP A 304 9.00 -19.96 -13.55
N PHE A 305 8.87 -20.66 -14.70
CA PHE A 305 9.95 -21.53 -15.20
C PHE A 305 11.22 -20.76 -15.59
N GLY A 306 11.12 -19.47 -15.91
CA GLY A 306 12.28 -18.59 -16.11
C GLY A 306 13.00 -18.27 -14.80
N GLU A 307 12.24 -18.00 -13.73
CA GLU A 307 12.78 -17.71 -12.40
C GLU A 307 13.33 -18.97 -11.69
N ALA A 308 12.67 -20.12 -11.87
CA ALA A 308 13.13 -21.42 -11.39
C ALA A 308 14.43 -21.89 -12.05
N LEU A 309 14.72 -21.46 -13.29
CA LEU A 309 16.00 -21.69 -13.95
C LEU A 309 17.12 -20.78 -13.41
N VAL A 310 16.79 -19.58 -12.90
CA VAL A 310 17.79 -18.68 -12.28
C VAL A 310 18.18 -19.16 -10.88
N ARG A 311 17.25 -19.75 -10.11
CA ARG A 311 17.56 -20.28 -8.76
C ARG A 311 18.36 -21.59 -8.75
N HIS A 312 18.54 -22.26 -9.90
CA HIS A 312 19.17 -23.58 -9.95
C HIS A 312 20.66 -23.59 -10.33
N ASP A 313 21.28 -22.42 -10.51
CA ASP A 313 22.67 -22.25 -10.93
C ASP A 313 23.52 -21.43 -9.92
N GLU A 314 23.35 -21.62 -8.61
CA GLU A 314 24.43 -21.34 -7.65
C GLU A 314 24.58 -22.50 -6.65
N PHE A 315 25.82 -22.98 -6.54
CA PHE A 315 26.28 -24.23 -5.91
C PHE A 315 26.15 -24.33 -4.39
#